data_AF-W1YCX1-F1
#
_entry.id   AF-W1YCX1-F1
#
_cell.length_a   1.000
_cell.length_b   1.000
_cell.length_c   1.000
_cell.angle_alpha   90.00
_cell.angle_beta   90.00
_cell.angle_gamma   90.00
#
_symmetry.space_group_name_H-M   'P 1'
#
loop_
_entity.id
_entity.type
_entity.pdbx_description
1 polymer ?
#
loop_
_entity_poly.entity_id
_entity_poly.type
_entity_poly.pdbx_seq_one_letter_code
_entity_poly.pdbx_strand_id
1 'polypeptide(L)' 'KDQPEWLARAEKLSGKIYEFTQFITDVLGVEDVGARFNESVTYHTSCHVTRLMGIKEPPFKLLKNVKDINLI' A
#
# COMPACT_ATOMS: atom_id res chain seq x y z
N LYS A 1 28.29 -17.21 8.71
CA LYS A 1 27.77 -18.49 9.22
C LYS A 1 26.28 -18.50 8.95
N ASP A 2 25.77 -19.57 8.34
CA ASP A 2 24.35 -19.73 8.06
C ASP A 2 23.59 -19.84 9.39
N GLN A 3 22.63 -18.94 9.61
CA GLN A 3 21.81 -18.87 10.82
C GLN A 3 20.38 -19.36 10.50
N PRO A 4 20.17 -20.70 10.37
CA PRO A 4 18.95 -21.25 9.80
C PRO A 4 17.68 -20.91 10.62
N GLU A 5 17.76 -20.86 11.94
CA GLU A 5 16.63 -20.45 12.79
C GLU A 5 16.24 -18.99 12.55
N TRP A 6 17.22 -18.11 12.35
CA TRP A 6 16.98 -16.70 12.06
C TRP A 6 16.42 -16.49 10.66
N LEU A 7 16.87 -17.28 9.69
CA LEU A 7 16.31 -17.28 8.34
C LEU A 7 14.82 -17.65 8.36
N ALA A 8 14.47 -18.77 9.01
CA ALA A 8 13.08 -19.20 9.11
C ALA A 8 12.18 -18.16 9.82
N ARG A 9 12.71 -17.48 10.85
CA ARG A 9 12.00 -16.38 11.52
C ARG A 9 11.81 -15.17 10.61
N ALA A 10 12.84 -14.81 9.84
CA ALA A 10 12.78 -13.69 8.90
C ALA A 10 11.77 -13.95 7.77
N GLU A 11 11.75 -15.16 7.21
CA GLU A 11 10.79 -15.56 6.18
C GLU A 11 9.34 -15.55 6.70
N LYS A 12 9.12 -16.04 7.93
CA LYS A 12 7.79 -15.98 8.56
C LYS A 12 7.33 -14.54 8.83
N LEU A 13 8.25 -13.64 9.14
CA LEU A 13 7.96 -12.23 9.35
C LEU A 13 7.70 -11.51 8.02
N SER A 14 8.52 -11.75 7.00
CA SER A 14 8.39 -11.08 5.70
C SER A 14 7.05 -11.35 5.04
N GLY A 15 6.50 -12.57 5.19
CA GLY A 15 5.15 -12.92 4.72
C GLY A 15 4.00 -12.18 5.43
N LYS A 16 4.28 -11.34 6.43
CA LYS A 16 3.31 -10.50 7.16
C LYS A 16 3.56 -9.00 6.99
N ILE A 17 4.58 -8.62 6.24
CA ILE A 17 4.91 -7.22 5.97
C ILE A 17 4.28 -6.85 4.63
N TYR A 18 3.45 -5.82 4.67
CA TYR A 18 2.76 -5.31 3.50
C TYR A 18 3.00 -3.81 3.39
N GLU A 19 2.97 -3.29 2.17
CA GLU A 19 2.81 -1.85 1.99
C GLU A 19 1.42 -1.44 2.51
N PHE A 20 1.30 -0.24 3.06
CA PHE A 20 0.11 0.16 3.79
C PHE A 20 -1.17 0.15 2.93
N THR A 21 -1.14 0.72 1.73
CA THR A 21 -2.30 0.73 0.85
C THR A 21 -2.62 -0.66 0.31
N GLN A 22 -1.59 -1.46 0.02
CA GLN A 22 -1.74 -2.88 -0.34
C GLN A 22 -2.42 -3.69 0.77
N PHE A 23 -2.07 -3.46 2.03
CA PHE A 23 -2.72 -4.14 3.15
C PHE A 23 -4.22 -3.84 3.20
N ILE A 24 -4.59 -2.57 3.05
CA ILE A 24 -5.99 -2.14 3.09
C ILE A 24 -6.78 -2.75 1.92
N THR A 25 -6.26 -2.69 0.70
CA THR A 25 -7.00 -3.16 -0.48
C THR A 25 -6.93 -4.66 -0.67
N ASP A 26 -5.76 -5.27 -0.55
CA ASP A 26 -5.53 -6.65 -0.99
C ASP A 26 -5.66 -7.67 0.15
N VAL A 27 -5.40 -7.25 1.40
CA VAL A 27 -5.56 -8.12 2.58
C VAL A 27 -6.90 -7.90 3.27
N LEU A 28 -7.28 -6.64 3.54
CA LEU A 28 -8.57 -6.34 4.17
C LEU A 28 -9.74 -6.27 3.17
N GLY A 29 -9.46 -6.12 1.87
CA GLY A 29 -10.51 -6.01 0.85
C GLY A 29 -11.26 -4.68 0.89
N VAL A 30 -10.68 -3.64 1.49
CA VAL A 30 -11.32 -2.33 1.66
C VAL A 30 -10.79 -1.36 0.60
N GLU A 31 -11.69 -0.79 -0.19
CA GLU A 31 -11.34 0.25 -1.18
C GLU A 31 -11.95 1.63 -0.86
N ASP A 32 -13.02 1.67 -0.05
CA ASP A 32 -13.63 2.89 0.48
C ASP A 32 -13.53 2.90 2.01
N VAL A 33 -12.87 3.93 2.55
CA VAL A 33 -12.67 4.14 3.99
C VAL A 33 -13.59 5.23 4.57
N GLY A 34 -14.54 5.73 3.77
CA GLY A 34 -15.46 6.81 4.17
C GLY A 34 -14.81 8.20 4.20
N ALA A 35 -13.69 8.39 3.51
CA ALA A 35 -12.96 9.65 3.47
C ALA A 35 -13.65 10.69 2.58
N ARG A 36 -13.51 11.96 2.96
CA ARG A 36 -13.95 13.12 2.18
C ARG A 36 -12.88 14.21 2.25
N PHE A 37 -12.50 14.75 1.10
CA PHE A 37 -11.50 15.80 1.01
C PHE A 37 -11.76 16.66 -0.22
N ASN A 38 -12.25 17.88 -0.05
CA ASN A 38 -12.69 18.77 -1.14
C ASN A 38 -11.58 19.72 -1.61
N GLU A 39 -10.44 19.17 -1.99
CA GLU A 39 -9.30 19.96 -2.47
C GLU A 39 -8.59 19.25 -3.62
N SER A 40 -7.74 20.00 -4.31
CA SER A 40 -6.85 19.46 -5.34
C SER A 40 -5.61 18.82 -4.73
N VAL A 41 -5.33 17.57 -5.09
CA VAL A 41 -4.22 16.78 -4.56
C VAL A 41 -3.47 16.15 -5.72
N THR A 42 -2.14 16.09 -5.61
CA THR A 42 -1.32 15.26 -6.50
C THR A 42 -0.69 14.12 -5.71
N TYR A 43 -0.59 12.96 -6.34
CA TYR A 43 0.00 11.78 -5.72
C TYR A 43 1.44 11.58 -6.17
N HIS A 44 2.37 11.65 -5.22
CA HIS A 44 3.76 11.31 -5.48
C HIS A 44 3.94 9.78 -5.53
N THR A 45 4.21 9.26 -6.72
CA THR A 45 4.53 7.86 -6.92
C THR A 45 5.95 7.55 -6.43
N SER A 46 6.05 6.94 -5.25
CA SER A 46 7.35 6.52 -4.70
C SER A 46 8.00 5.46 -5.60
N CYS A 47 9.23 5.71 -6.03
CA CYS A 47 10.04 4.74 -6.78
C CYS A 47 10.27 3.45 -5.99
N HIS A 48 10.40 3.53 -4.66
CA HIS A 48 10.57 2.33 -3.81
C HIS A 48 9.32 1.46 -3.87
N VAL A 49 8.14 2.07 -3.76
CA VAL A 49 6.86 1.35 -3.81
C VAL A 49 6.60 0.79 -5.21
N THR A 50 6.79 1.60 -6.24
CA THR A 50 6.41 1.24 -7.61
C THR A 50 7.44 0.37 -8.33
N ARG A 51 8.74 0.66 -8.22
CA ARG A 51 9.81 -0.03 -8.96
C ARG A 51 10.38 -1.21 -8.18
N LEU A 52 10.62 -1.05 -6.87
CA LEU A 52 11.25 -2.10 -6.07
C LEU A 52 10.21 -3.07 -5.51
N MET A 53 9.09 -2.58 -5.00
CA MET A 53 8.01 -3.44 -4.48
C MET A 53 6.96 -3.83 -5.54
N GLY A 54 6.92 -3.14 -6.69
CA GLY A 54 5.98 -3.45 -7.78
C GLY A 54 4.53 -3.02 -7.52
N ILE A 55 4.29 -2.24 -6.47
CA ILE A 55 2.96 -1.83 -6.01
C ILE A 55 2.58 -0.52 -6.69
N LYS A 56 1.49 -0.54 -7.46
CA LYS A 56 1.06 0.63 -8.27
C LYS A 56 -0.40 0.98 -8.05
N GLU A 57 -1.28 0.00 -8.08
CA GLU A 57 -2.74 0.20 -8.03
C GLU A 57 -3.32 0.50 -6.65
N PRO A 58 -2.87 -0.14 -5.54
CA PRO A 58 -3.51 0.04 -4.23
C PRO A 58 -3.68 1.49 -3.75
N PRO A 59 -2.69 2.40 -3.91
CA PRO A 59 -2.88 3.80 -3.53
C PRO A 59 -4.01 4.48 -4.31
N PHE A 60 -4.09 4.24 -5.62
CA PHE A 60 -5.09 4.86 -6.48
C PHE A 60 -6.49 4.29 -6.27
N LYS A 61 -6.63 3.01 -5.89
CA LYS A 61 -7.92 2.43 -5.48
C LYS A 61 -8.53 3.19 -4.29
N LEU A 62 -7.72 3.52 -3.29
CA LEU A 62 -8.18 4.30 -2.14
C LEU A 62 -8.48 5.75 -2.53
N LEU A 63 -7.58 6.41 -3.27
CA LEU A 63 -7.75 7.81 -3.66
C LEU A 63 -9.00 8.03 -4.53
N LYS A 64 -9.35 7.08 -5.41
CA LYS A 64 -10.57 7.14 -6.24
C LYS A 64 -11.86 7.11 -5.44
N ASN A 65 -11.85 6.57 -4.21
CA ASN A 65 -13.03 6.50 -3.35
C ASN A 65 -13.12 7.65 -2.33
N VAL A 66 -12.16 8.59 -2.31
CA VAL A 66 -12.25 9.80 -1.49
C VAL A 66 -13.28 10.74 -2.08
N LYS A 67 -14.32 11.09 -1.31
CA LYS A 67 -15.37 12.00 -1.78
C LYS A 67 -14.85 13.42 -1.97
N ASP A 68 -15.28 14.06 -3.05
CA ASP A 68 -14.95 15.43 -3.46
C ASP A 68 -13.46 15.72 -3.76
N ILE A 69 -12.60 14.69 -3.80
CA ILE A 69 -11.19 14.91 -4.14
C ILE A 69 -11.04 15.28 -5.60
N ASN A 70 -10.15 16.22 -5.88
CA ASN A 70 -9.68 16.49 -7.24
C ASN A 70 -8.25 15.97 -7.38
N LEU A 71 -8.08 14.73 -7.87
CA LEU A 71 -6.76 14.15 -8.09
C LEU A 71 -6.16 14.67 -9.41
N ILE A 72 -4.99 15.31 -9.33
CA ILE A 72 -4.23 15.90 -10.45
C ILE A 72 -3.01 15.05 -10.79
#